data_AF-A0AAD9D8R3-F1
#
_entry.id   AF-A0AAD9D8R3-F1
#
_cell.length_a   1.000
_cell.length_b   1.000
_cell.length_c   1.000
_cell.angle_alpha   90.00
_cell.angle_beta   90.00
_cell.angle_gamma   90.00
#
_symmetry.space_group_name_H-M   'P 1'
#
loop_
_entity.id
_entity.type
_entity.pdbx_description
1 polymer ?
#
loop_
_entity_poly.entity_id
_entity_poly.type
_entity_poly.pdbx_seq_one_letter_code
_entity_poly.pdbx_strand_id
1 'polypeptide(L)'
;MVAASAKAGMEDIDRERINAILLRESGNSSFMERQRKMDENSNKRILEMKQRLAEKDSNASNRNWRSDMERNVIDPQIEKYRTQRRPLSTCVVIDMDSFFISCHILDQPHLAHIPACVGGTSMISTSNYVARKYGVRAAMPGYLGSTLVKEISEGKETLTFVKSDFKLYKRKSAEVKAILEEYDPKLKMYSLDEAYMDMMPYLEVKMSNNTMTHEAITKHLNTTASNNNLKAQLPLHEAFPDSTIHTDVQNLLNSIRQKVKDITGLSCRLELPIASDFNKPDGQYFVGPTEQQIQDFVQPITIRKVNGIGRVMEKTLYGVCGIEKVKDLFDKRAEIQYLFKPATANFLLRASIGYSDCNKHREDSLEEEDDEAPTNQNNWI
;
A
#
# COMPACT_ATOMS: atom_id res chain seq x y z
N MET A 1 -18.58 11.01 3.94
CA MET A 1 -18.40 12.33 3.29
C MET A 1 -16.94 12.64 2.99
N VAL A 2 -16.75 13.59 2.06
CA VAL A 2 -15.49 14.12 1.52
C VAL A 2 -14.67 14.78 2.62
N ALA A 3 -14.04 14.01 3.51
CA ALA A 3 -12.75 14.46 4.03
C ALA A 3 -11.79 14.29 2.86
N ALA A 4 -11.14 15.38 2.42
CA ALA A 4 -9.91 15.29 1.64
C ALA A 4 -9.06 14.20 2.31
N SER A 5 -8.99 13.02 1.70
CA SER A 5 -8.16 11.94 2.23
C SER A 5 -6.75 12.49 2.25
N ALA A 6 -6.10 12.45 3.42
CA ALA A 6 -4.70 12.83 3.53
C ALA A 6 -3.91 12.06 2.46
N LYS A 7 -3.37 12.79 1.48
CA LYS A 7 -2.43 12.28 0.48
C LYS A 7 -1.13 13.05 0.68
N ALA A 8 -0.01 12.43 0.35
CA ALA A 8 1.30 13.06 0.48
C ALA A 8 1.32 14.43 -0.24
N GLY A 9 1.80 15.46 0.46
CA GLY A 9 1.83 16.84 -0.03
C GLY A 9 0.52 17.63 0.20
N MET A 10 -0.34 17.19 1.12
CA MET A 10 -1.59 17.87 1.52
C MET A 10 -1.66 18.11 3.04
N GLU A 11 -0.52 18.33 3.68
CA GLU A 11 -0.40 18.48 5.14
C GLU A 11 -0.92 19.84 5.62
N ASP A 12 -0.55 20.94 4.93
CA ASP A 12 -0.84 22.32 5.35
C ASP A 12 -2.09 22.95 4.70
N ILE A 13 -3.03 22.14 4.20
CA ILE A 13 -4.20 22.65 3.47
C ILE A 13 -5.36 22.99 4.41
N ASP A 14 -6.10 24.05 4.10
CA ASP A 14 -7.36 24.38 4.75
C ASP A 14 -8.46 23.41 4.29
N ARG A 15 -8.56 22.29 5.03
CA ARG A 15 -9.51 21.21 4.73
C ARG A 15 -10.95 21.65 4.88
N GLU A 16 -11.26 22.54 5.80
CA GLU A 16 -12.64 23.00 6.03
C GLU A 16 -13.13 23.80 4.83
N ARG A 17 -12.33 24.77 4.37
CA ARG A 17 -12.63 25.56 3.19
C ARG A 17 -12.73 24.69 1.93
N ILE A 18 -11.80 23.76 1.72
CA ILE A 18 -11.85 22.83 0.59
C ILE A 18 -13.13 21.99 0.62
N ASN A 19 -13.48 21.43 1.78
CA ASN A 19 -14.67 20.59 1.91
C ASN A 19 -15.96 21.41 1.73
N ALA A 20 -15.99 22.67 2.18
CA ALA A 20 -17.11 23.57 1.98
C ALA A 20 -17.34 23.87 0.48
N ILE A 21 -16.28 24.16 -0.28
CA ILE A 21 -16.36 24.36 -1.73
C ILE A 21 -16.86 23.08 -2.40
N LEU A 22 -16.26 21.93 -2.08
CA LEU A 22 -16.67 20.65 -2.66
C LEU A 22 -18.14 20.32 -2.37
N LEU A 23 -18.61 20.58 -1.16
CA LEU A 23 -20.00 20.34 -0.77
C LEU A 23 -20.96 21.30 -1.48
N ARG A 24 -20.59 22.58 -1.63
CA ARG A 24 -21.38 23.57 -2.36
C ARG A 24 -21.55 23.17 -3.83
N GLU A 25 -20.47 22.78 -4.49
CA GLU A 25 -20.47 22.46 -5.93
C GLU A 25 -21.07 21.11 -6.26
N SER A 26 -20.91 20.11 -5.38
CA SER A 26 -21.29 18.72 -5.67
C SER A 26 -22.44 18.18 -4.82
N GLY A 27 -22.86 18.90 -3.78
CA GLY A 27 -23.71 18.39 -2.69
C GLY A 27 -25.09 17.86 -3.11
N ASN A 28 -25.65 18.41 -4.20
CA ASN A 28 -26.96 18.00 -4.76
C ASN A 28 -26.83 17.14 -6.03
N SER A 29 -25.62 16.66 -6.35
CA SER A 29 -25.42 15.80 -7.51
C SER A 29 -26.04 14.41 -7.32
N SER A 30 -26.46 13.77 -8.42
CA SER A 30 -26.91 12.37 -8.42
C SER A 30 -25.83 11.40 -7.91
N PHE A 31 -24.55 11.76 -8.05
CA PHE A 31 -23.43 11.05 -7.46
C PHE A 31 -23.47 11.08 -5.92
N MET A 32 -23.72 12.25 -5.33
CA MET A 32 -23.82 12.40 -3.87
C MET A 32 -25.03 11.67 -3.31
N GLU A 33 -26.15 11.66 -4.02
CA GLU A 33 -27.33 10.89 -3.64
C GLU A 33 -27.04 9.37 -3.61
N ARG A 34 -26.37 8.84 -4.65
CA ARG A 34 -25.91 7.45 -4.66
C ARG A 34 -24.96 7.14 -3.50
N GLN A 35 -24.05 8.06 -3.18
CA GLN A 35 -23.12 7.88 -2.06
C GLN A 35 -23.85 7.80 -0.72
N ARG A 36 -24.86 8.65 -0.48
CA ARG A 36 -25.71 8.57 0.72
C ARG A 36 -26.44 7.23 0.82
N LYS A 37 -27.05 6.79 -0.29
CA LYS A 37 -27.72 5.48 -0.35
C LYS A 37 -26.78 4.30 -0.08
N MET A 38 -25.54 4.35 -0.58
CA MET A 38 -24.51 3.34 -0.26
C MET A 38 -24.10 3.37 1.22
N ASP A 39 -23.98 4.57 1.81
CA ASP A 39 -23.66 4.74 3.23
C ASP A 39 -24.80 4.20 4.13
N GLU A 40 -26.06 4.42 3.75
CA GLU A 40 -27.27 3.88 4.41
C GLU A 40 -27.31 2.35 4.32
N ASN A 41 -27.08 1.78 3.14
CA ASN A 41 -27.01 0.33 2.95
C ASN A 41 -25.90 -0.30 3.82
N SER A 42 -24.75 0.37 3.92
CA SER A 42 -23.66 -0.07 4.78
C SER A 42 -24.06 -0.04 6.26
N ASN A 43 -24.77 1.01 6.71
CA ASN A 43 -25.29 1.10 8.08
C ASN A 43 -26.29 -0.02 8.39
N LYS A 44 -27.20 -0.32 7.45
CA LYS A 44 -28.17 -1.42 7.59
C LYS A 44 -27.46 -2.75 7.76
N ARG A 45 -26.46 -3.04 6.91
CA ARG A 45 -25.66 -4.27 7.01
C ARG A 45 -24.92 -4.39 8.34
N ILE A 46 -24.39 -3.28 8.87
CA ILE A 46 -23.73 -3.26 10.19
C ILE A 46 -24.73 -3.65 11.29
N LEU A 47 -25.96 -3.13 11.24
CA LEU A 47 -27.00 -3.45 12.21
C LEU A 47 -27.38 -4.94 12.16
N GLU A 48 -27.56 -5.49 10.95
CA GLU A 48 -27.84 -6.92 10.75
C GLU A 48 -26.71 -7.81 11.31
N MET A 49 -25.44 -7.42 11.09
CA MET A 49 -24.29 -8.15 11.63
C MET A 49 -24.23 -8.08 13.15
N LYS A 50 -24.55 -6.94 13.76
CA LYS A 50 -24.66 -6.81 15.23
C LYS A 50 -25.74 -7.73 15.79
N GLN A 51 -26.91 -7.78 15.14
CA GLN A 51 -28.00 -8.63 15.57
C GLN A 51 -27.59 -10.10 15.52
N ARG A 52 -26.97 -10.55 14.43
CA ARG A 52 -26.44 -11.93 14.31
C ARG A 52 -25.44 -12.29 15.41
N LEU A 53 -24.62 -11.34 15.85
CA LEU A 53 -23.67 -11.54 16.95
C LEU A 53 -24.41 -11.64 18.29
N ALA A 54 -25.37 -10.75 18.55
CA ALA A 54 -26.18 -10.76 19.76
C ALA A 54 -27.03 -12.03 19.89
N GLU A 55 -27.59 -12.54 18.79
CA GLU A 55 -28.31 -13.82 18.73
C GLU A 55 -27.38 -15.00 19.05
N LYS A 56 -26.14 -14.98 18.54
CA LYS A 56 -25.14 -16.00 18.84
C LYS A 56 -24.77 -16.02 20.32
N ASP A 57 -24.63 -14.83 20.91
CA ASP A 57 -24.28 -14.63 22.33
C ASP A 57 -25.42 -14.98 23.28
N SER A 58 -26.67 -14.76 22.87
CA SER A 58 -27.86 -15.05 23.70
C SER A 58 -28.20 -16.55 23.76
N ASN A 59 -27.64 -17.37 22.88
CA ASN A 59 -27.89 -18.81 22.87
C ASN A 59 -27.11 -19.48 24.02
N ALA A 60 -27.84 -20.01 25.01
CA ALA A 60 -27.29 -20.61 26.23
C ALA A 60 -26.30 -21.76 25.99
N SER A 61 -26.41 -22.46 24.84
CA SER A 61 -25.48 -23.54 24.47
C SER A 61 -24.10 -23.03 23.99
N ASN A 62 -23.97 -21.71 23.76
CA ASN A 62 -22.80 -21.09 23.16
C ASN A 62 -21.94 -20.31 24.18
N ARG A 63 -22.06 -20.53 25.48
CA ARG A 63 -21.39 -19.69 26.50
C ARG A 63 -19.88 -19.48 26.26
N ASN A 64 -19.20 -20.47 25.67
CA ASN A 64 -17.77 -20.43 25.37
C ASN A 64 -17.44 -20.47 23.86
N TRP A 65 -18.40 -20.14 22.98
CA TRP A 65 -18.24 -20.31 21.53
C TRP A 65 -17.03 -19.59 20.95
N ARG A 66 -16.64 -18.44 21.55
CA ARG A 66 -15.44 -17.70 21.15
C ARG A 66 -14.17 -18.51 21.42
N SER A 67 -14.00 -18.97 22.65
CA SER A 67 -12.86 -19.80 23.06
C SER A 67 -12.78 -21.11 22.26
N ASP A 68 -13.94 -21.72 21.96
CA ASP A 68 -14.00 -22.94 21.15
C ASP A 68 -13.62 -22.67 19.70
N MET A 69 -14.07 -21.55 19.12
CA MET A 69 -13.67 -21.13 17.78
C MET A 69 -12.16 -20.85 17.69
N GLU A 70 -11.63 -20.14 18.69
CA GLU A 70 -10.21 -19.82 18.80
C GLU A 70 -9.38 -21.10 18.82
N ARG A 71 -9.66 -21.98 19.78
CA ARG A 71 -8.88 -23.22 19.98
C ARG A 71 -8.98 -24.20 18.81
N ASN A 72 -10.18 -24.40 18.27
CA ASN A 72 -10.43 -25.49 17.33
C ASN A 72 -10.23 -25.09 15.87
N VAL A 73 -10.34 -23.81 15.55
CA VAL A 73 -10.29 -23.33 14.16
C VAL A 73 -9.16 -22.34 13.93
N ILE A 74 -9.04 -21.33 14.80
CA ILE A 74 -8.16 -20.18 14.54
C ILE A 74 -6.72 -20.48 14.93
N ASP A 75 -6.47 -21.05 16.11
CA ASP A 75 -5.12 -21.35 16.59
C ASP A 75 -4.37 -22.33 15.66
N PRO A 76 -4.98 -23.41 15.14
CA PRO A 76 -4.34 -24.25 14.12
C PRO A 76 -4.01 -23.50 12.82
N GLN A 77 -4.83 -22.52 12.42
CA GLN A 77 -4.55 -21.70 11.26
C GLN A 77 -3.39 -20.73 11.49
N ILE A 78 -3.33 -20.11 12.68
CA ILE A 78 -2.20 -19.25 13.07
C ILE A 78 -0.90 -20.05 13.03
N GLU A 79 -0.90 -21.26 13.60
CA GLU A 79 0.28 -22.12 13.60
C GLU A 79 0.71 -22.54 12.18
N LYS A 80 -0.26 -22.81 11.31
CA LYS A 80 0.01 -23.02 9.89
C LYS A 80 0.68 -21.79 9.25
N TYR A 81 0.22 -20.57 9.53
CA TYR A 81 0.85 -19.38 8.97
C TYR A 81 2.25 -19.14 9.53
N ARG A 82 2.47 -19.37 10.84
CA ARG A 82 3.78 -19.27 11.47
C ARG A 82 4.80 -20.23 10.87
N THR A 83 4.40 -21.49 10.66
CA THR A 83 5.27 -22.51 10.04
C THR A 83 5.56 -22.25 8.56
N GLN A 84 4.64 -21.59 7.84
CA GLN A 84 4.82 -21.20 6.44
C GLN A 84 5.62 -19.91 6.25
N ARG A 85 5.87 -19.16 7.33
CA ARG A 85 6.62 -17.91 7.27
C ARG A 85 8.01 -18.18 6.73
N ARG A 86 8.37 -17.52 5.63
CA ARG A 86 9.74 -17.59 5.10
C ARG A 86 10.72 -17.03 6.13
N PRO A 87 11.96 -17.54 6.16
CA PRO A 87 13.05 -16.88 6.86
C PRO A 87 13.22 -15.44 6.35
N LEU A 88 13.87 -14.65 7.18
CA LEU A 88 13.73 -13.21 7.28
C LEU A 88 14.13 -12.51 5.97
N SER A 89 13.13 -11.99 5.27
CA SER A 89 13.26 -11.30 3.98
C SER A 89 13.25 -9.80 4.20
N THR A 90 14.10 -9.08 3.47
CA THR A 90 14.08 -7.60 3.46
C THR A 90 13.35 -7.15 2.21
N CYS A 91 12.04 -6.93 2.35
CA CYS A 91 11.15 -6.66 1.24
C CYS A 91 10.76 -5.19 1.15
N VAL A 92 10.91 -4.61 -0.03
CA VAL A 92 10.74 -3.18 -0.26
C VAL A 92 9.68 -2.96 -1.32
N VAL A 93 8.77 -2.05 -1.03
CA VAL A 93 7.81 -1.50 -1.98
C VAL A 93 8.38 -0.22 -2.55
N ILE A 94 8.38 -0.14 -3.87
CA ILE A 94 8.75 1.04 -4.63
C ILE A 94 7.47 1.75 -5.06
N ASP A 95 7.40 3.07 -4.88
CA ASP A 95 6.31 3.94 -5.37
C ASP A 95 6.91 5.20 -5.99
N MET A 96 6.59 5.47 -7.26
CA MET A 96 7.09 6.65 -7.98
C MET A 96 6.34 7.93 -7.60
N ASP A 97 7.06 9.02 -7.39
CA ASP A 97 6.46 10.29 -7.00
C ASP A 97 5.61 10.92 -8.10
N SER A 98 4.28 10.93 -7.92
CA SER A 98 3.33 11.58 -8.85
C SER A 98 3.55 11.15 -10.31
N PHE A 99 3.75 9.85 -10.53
CA PHE A 99 4.35 9.28 -11.74
C PHE A 99 3.93 9.92 -13.07
N PHE A 100 2.63 9.91 -13.42
CA PHE A 100 2.21 10.38 -14.76
C PHE A 100 2.50 11.87 -14.99
N ILE A 101 2.34 12.74 -13.99
CA ILE A 101 2.65 14.16 -14.16
C ILE A 101 4.16 14.40 -14.11
N SER A 102 4.89 13.63 -13.31
CA SER A 102 6.36 13.69 -13.28
C SER A 102 6.98 13.30 -14.61
N CYS A 103 6.43 12.30 -15.32
CA CYS A 103 6.85 11.98 -16.68
C CYS A 103 6.70 13.18 -17.64
N HIS A 104 5.59 13.91 -17.54
CA HIS A 104 5.35 15.10 -18.37
C HIS A 104 6.23 16.29 -17.95
N ILE A 105 6.55 16.45 -16.66
CA ILE A 105 7.45 17.50 -16.17
C ILE A 105 8.86 17.37 -16.77
N LEU A 106 9.32 16.14 -17.06
CA LEU A 106 10.62 15.93 -17.70
C LEU A 106 10.69 16.58 -19.09
N ASP A 107 9.63 16.43 -19.89
CA ASP A 107 9.55 17.01 -21.23
C ASP A 107 9.08 18.48 -21.21
N GLN A 108 8.36 18.88 -20.15
CA GLN A 108 7.76 20.20 -19.99
C GLN A 108 8.05 20.79 -18.59
N PRO A 109 9.28 21.30 -18.35
CA PRO A 109 9.73 21.70 -17.01
C PRO A 109 8.88 22.78 -16.33
N HIS A 110 8.21 23.65 -17.11
CA HIS A 110 7.33 24.70 -16.57
C HIS A 110 6.17 24.13 -15.72
N LEU A 111 5.73 22.89 -15.98
CA LEU A 111 4.68 22.20 -15.22
C LEU A 111 5.09 21.91 -13.76
N ALA A 112 6.37 21.98 -13.42
CA ALA A 112 6.84 21.81 -12.04
C ALA A 112 6.45 22.98 -11.13
N HIS A 113 6.20 24.16 -11.72
CA HIS A 113 6.05 25.42 -10.98
C HIS A 113 4.62 25.96 -10.94
N ILE A 114 3.71 25.37 -11.72
CA ILE A 114 2.30 25.77 -11.79
C ILE A 114 1.37 24.64 -11.36
N PRO A 115 0.12 24.90 -10.94
CA PRO A 115 -0.84 23.84 -10.65
C PRO A 115 -1.16 23.03 -11.91
N ALA A 116 -0.76 21.76 -11.95
CA ALA A 116 -0.97 20.90 -13.11
C ALA A 116 -1.45 19.50 -12.73
N CYS A 117 -2.22 18.88 -13.62
CA CYS A 117 -2.73 17.53 -13.45
C CYS A 117 -2.78 16.77 -14.78
N VAL A 118 -2.75 15.44 -14.69
CA VAL A 118 -3.00 14.54 -15.82
C VAL A 118 -4.45 14.06 -15.74
N GLY A 119 -5.15 14.13 -16.86
CA GLY A 119 -6.54 13.70 -16.99
C GLY A 119 -7.38 14.73 -17.73
N GLY A 120 -8.65 14.83 -17.37
CA GLY A 120 -9.58 15.77 -17.99
C GLY A 120 -10.55 16.37 -16.99
N THR A 121 -11.47 17.20 -17.51
CA THR A 121 -12.52 17.84 -16.72
C THR A 121 -13.42 16.85 -15.99
N SER A 122 -13.59 15.64 -16.53
CA SER A 122 -14.37 14.57 -15.90
C SER A 122 -13.65 13.88 -14.75
N MET A 123 -12.35 13.61 -14.88
CA MET A 123 -11.58 12.86 -13.88
C MET A 123 -10.09 13.16 -13.96
N ILE A 124 -9.48 13.37 -12.79
CA ILE A 124 -8.03 13.55 -12.62
C ILE A 124 -7.39 12.19 -12.28
N SER A 125 -6.39 11.80 -13.06
CA SER A 125 -5.57 10.60 -12.78
C SER A 125 -4.51 10.88 -11.73
N THR A 126 -3.75 11.97 -11.88
CA THR A 126 -2.78 12.42 -10.88
C THR A 126 -2.56 13.93 -10.98
N SER A 127 -2.02 14.52 -9.91
CA SER A 127 -1.72 15.95 -9.81
C SER A 127 -0.31 16.15 -9.26
N ASN A 128 0.35 17.22 -9.69
CA ASN A 128 1.65 17.60 -9.15
C ASN A 128 1.50 18.14 -7.73
N TYR A 129 2.62 18.24 -7.01
CA TYR A 129 2.62 18.72 -5.63
C TYR A 129 2.14 20.18 -5.50
N VAL A 130 2.33 21.01 -6.53
CA VAL A 130 1.80 22.38 -6.56
C VAL A 130 0.27 22.39 -6.53
N ALA A 131 -0.39 21.59 -7.36
CA ALA A 131 -1.85 21.48 -7.39
C ALA A 131 -2.42 20.84 -6.11
N ARG A 132 -1.69 19.92 -5.47
CA ARG A 132 -2.10 19.29 -4.20
C ARG A 132 -2.26 20.28 -3.05
N LYS A 133 -1.50 21.39 -3.04
CA LYS A 133 -1.65 22.49 -2.07
C LYS A 133 -3.03 23.15 -2.11
N TYR A 134 -3.74 23.06 -3.24
CA TYR A 134 -5.11 23.56 -3.39
C TYR A 134 -6.18 22.48 -3.14
N GLY A 135 -5.79 21.26 -2.75
CA GLY A 135 -6.73 20.16 -2.55
C GLY A 135 -6.93 19.23 -3.75
N VAL A 136 -6.28 19.51 -4.89
CA VAL A 136 -6.41 18.74 -6.14
C VAL A 136 -5.72 17.39 -6.00
N ARG A 137 -6.45 16.29 -6.26
CA ARG A 137 -5.95 14.92 -6.07
C ARG A 137 -6.48 13.97 -7.15
N ALA A 138 -5.85 12.80 -7.23
CA ALA A 138 -6.34 11.68 -8.04
C ALA A 138 -7.77 11.28 -7.66
N ALA A 139 -8.53 10.76 -8.63
CA ALA A 139 -9.93 10.37 -8.51
C ALA A 139 -10.89 11.53 -8.14
N MET A 140 -10.46 12.78 -8.34
CA MET A 140 -11.31 13.97 -8.25
C MET A 140 -11.80 14.37 -9.65
N PRO A 141 -13.07 14.79 -9.81
CA PRO A 141 -13.52 15.43 -11.04
C PRO A 141 -12.69 16.68 -11.36
N GLY A 142 -12.20 16.78 -12.59
CA GLY A 142 -11.34 17.89 -13.02
C GLY A 142 -11.97 19.27 -12.83
N TYR A 143 -13.28 19.41 -13.11
CA TYR A 143 -13.98 20.68 -12.92
C TYR A 143 -13.93 21.17 -11.45
N LEU A 144 -14.06 20.26 -10.48
CA LEU A 144 -13.91 20.59 -9.06
C LEU A 144 -12.48 21.01 -8.73
N GLY A 145 -11.49 20.33 -9.32
CA GLY A 145 -10.09 20.72 -9.19
C GLY A 145 -9.83 22.15 -9.69
N SER A 146 -10.41 22.52 -10.83
CA SER A 146 -10.32 23.89 -11.36
C SER A 146 -10.98 24.90 -10.45
N THR A 147 -12.17 24.61 -9.91
CA THR A 147 -12.85 25.48 -8.95
C THR A 147 -12.02 25.69 -7.68
N LEU A 148 -11.43 24.63 -7.13
CA LEU A 148 -10.57 24.71 -5.95
C LEU A 148 -9.36 25.62 -6.18
N VAL A 149 -8.61 25.40 -7.28
CA VAL A 149 -7.44 26.23 -7.59
C VAL A 149 -7.86 27.69 -7.76
N LYS A 150 -8.95 27.96 -8.50
CA LYS A 150 -9.43 29.31 -8.74
C LYS A 150 -9.86 30.02 -7.45
N GLU A 151 -10.65 29.39 -6.59
CA GLU A 151 -11.16 30.04 -5.37
C GLU A 151 -10.13 30.19 -4.26
N ILE A 152 -9.26 29.20 -4.09
CA ILE A 152 -8.25 29.23 -3.03
C ILE A 152 -7.11 30.18 -3.42
N SER A 153 -6.76 30.27 -4.71
CA SER A 153 -5.79 31.25 -5.21
C SER A 153 -6.36 32.65 -5.43
N GLU A 154 -7.65 32.90 -5.14
CA GLU A 154 -8.34 34.17 -5.41
C GLU A 154 -8.27 34.58 -6.90
N GLY A 155 -8.28 33.60 -7.79
CA GLY A 155 -8.24 33.78 -9.24
C GLY A 155 -6.84 34.03 -9.82
N LYS A 156 -5.78 33.97 -9.01
CA LYS A 156 -4.39 34.17 -9.46
C LYS A 156 -3.85 33.00 -10.27
N GLU A 157 -4.34 31.79 -9.99
CA GLU A 157 -3.86 30.55 -10.59
C GLU A 157 -4.97 29.80 -11.33
N THR A 158 -4.57 28.97 -12.29
CA THR A 158 -5.50 28.08 -13.00
C THR A 158 -4.93 26.67 -13.06
N LEU A 159 -5.82 25.67 -12.99
CA LEU A 159 -5.41 24.28 -13.09
C LEU A 159 -5.12 23.91 -14.55
N THR A 160 -3.88 23.55 -14.84
CA THR A 160 -3.45 23.10 -16.16
C THR A 160 -3.73 21.60 -16.33
N PHE A 161 -4.37 21.23 -17.43
CA PHE A 161 -4.66 19.83 -17.78
C PHE A 161 -3.70 19.31 -18.84
N VAL A 162 -3.06 18.20 -18.53
CA VAL A 162 -2.19 17.46 -19.45
C VAL A 162 -2.88 16.17 -19.86
N LYS A 163 -2.88 15.87 -21.16
CA LYS A 163 -3.47 14.64 -21.68
C LYS A 163 -2.64 13.42 -21.26
N SER A 164 -3.31 12.32 -20.98
CA SER A 164 -2.64 11.06 -20.65
C SER A 164 -1.86 10.53 -21.86
N ASP A 165 -0.60 10.14 -21.65
CA ASP A 165 0.23 9.47 -22.65
C ASP A 165 0.75 8.13 -22.08
N PHE A 166 -0.03 7.07 -22.29
CA PHE A 166 0.33 5.73 -21.82
C PHE A 166 1.56 5.14 -22.53
N LYS A 167 1.92 5.62 -23.73
CA LYS A 167 3.14 5.16 -24.40
C LYS A 167 4.37 5.72 -23.68
N LEU A 168 4.32 6.99 -23.28
CA LEU A 168 5.34 7.60 -22.43
C LEU A 168 5.45 6.89 -21.08
N TYR A 169 4.32 6.65 -20.40
CA TYR A 169 4.31 6.02 -19.07
C TYR A 169 4.87 4.60 -19.09
N LYS A 170 4.49 3.78 -20.08
CA LYS A 170 5.04 2.42 -20.24
C LYS A 170 6.54 2.43 -20.49
N ARG A 171 7.04 3.37 -21.31
CA ARG A 171 8.48 3.52 -21.58
C ARG A 171 9.26 3.88 -20.31
N LYS A 172 8.80 4.90 -19.58
CA LYS A 172 9.42 5.34 -18.33
C LYS A 172 9.37 4.27 -17.23
N SER A 173 8.25 3.55 -17.14
CA SER A 173 8.12 2.39 -16.24
C SER A 173 9.14 1.31 -16.58
N ALA A 174 9.34 0.99 -17.86
CA ALA A 174 10.34 0.01 -18.30
C ALA A 174 11.79 0.45 -17.99
N GLU A 175 12.12 1.74 -18.13
CA GLU A 175 13.42 2.30 -17.71
C GLU A 175 13.67 2.09 -16.20
N VAL A 176 12.69 2.40 -15.36
CA VAL A 176 12.79 2.19 -13.90
C VAL A 176 12.88 0.70 -13.58
N LYS A 177 12.03 -0.12 -14.20
CA LYS A 177 12.00 -1.57 -14.02
C LYS A 177 13.37 -2.20 -14.30
N ALA A 178 14.01 -1.81 -15.41
CA ALA A 178 15.33 -2.34 -15.78
C ALA A 178 16.40 -2.07 -14.70
N ILE A 179 16.36 -0.92 -14.04
CA ILE A 179 17.27 -0.57 -12.94
C ILE A 179 16.98 -1.44 -11.70
N LEU A 180 15.71 -1.65 -11.37
CA LEU A 180 15.30 -2.41 -10.20
C LEU A 180 15.58 -3.91 -10.36
N GLU A 181 15.46 -4.45 -11.57
CA GLU A 181 15.80 -5.85 -11.89
C GLU A 181 17.30 -6.17 -11.67
N GLU A 182 18.18 -5.16 -11.63
CA GLU A 182 19.58 -5.36 -11.26
C GLU A 182 19.76 -5.81 -9.80
N TYR A 183 18.80 -5.49 -8.93
CA TYR A 183 18.82 -5.81 -7.49
C TYR A 183 17.95 -7.02 -7.14
N ASP A 184 16.86 -7.25 -7.88
CA ASP A 184 15.98 -8.41 -7.75
C ASP A 184 15.56 -8.94 -9.13
N PRO A 185 16.16 -10.05 -9.61
CA PRO A 185 15.76 -10.67 -10.87
C PRO A 185 14.31 -11.19 -10.89
N LYS A 186 13.66 -11.31 -9.73
CA LYS A 186 12.28 -11.76 -9.55
C LYS A 186 11.35 -10.61 -9.16
N LEU A 187 11.77 -9.37 -9.45
CA LEU A 187 11.00 -8.15 -9.22
C LEU A 187 9.56 -8.32 -9.71
N LYS A 188 8.61 -7.84 -8.90
CA LYS A 188 7.19 -7.84 -9.26
C LYS A 188 6.68 -6.42 -9.41
N MET A 189 6.19 -6.08 -10.58
CA MET A 189 5.49 -4.81 -10.82
C MET A 189 4.01 -5.00 -10.47
N TYR A 190 3.43 -4.13 -9.63
CA TYR A 190 1.99 -4.09 -9.37
C TYR A 190 1.25 -3.14 -10.30
N SER A 191 1.91 -2.04 -10.68
CA SER A 191 1.42 -1.04 -11.63
C SER A 191 2.58 -0.52 -12.47
N LEU A 192 2.35 0.56 -13.22
CA LEU A 192 3.44 1.23 -13.94
C LEU A 192 4.42 1.95 -13.01
N ASP A 193 3.98 2.30 -11.80
CA ASP A 193 4.70 3.10 -10.81
C ASP A 193 4.95 2.40 -9.48
N GLU A 194 4.41 1.20 -9.27
CA GLU A 194 4.56 0.44 -8.04
C GLU A 194 5.21 -0.92 -8.28
N ALA A 195 6.16 -1.28 -7.43
CA ALA A 195 6.87 -2.56 -7.50
C ALA A 195 7.18 -3.13 -6.11
N TYR A 196 7.35 -4.45 -6.05
CA TYR A 196 7.84 -5.18 -4.89
C TYR A 196 9.16 -5.83 -5.22
N MET A 197 10.14 -5.60 -4.36
CA MET A 197 11.51 -6.05 -4.51
C MET A 197 11.95 -6.80 -3.24
N ASP A 198 12.42 -8.03 -3.41
CA ASP A 198 13.05 -8.80 -2.34
C ASP A 198 14.56 -8.56 -2.37
N MET A 199 15.05 -7.70 -1.46
CA MET A 199 16.47 -7.34 -1.42
C MET A 199 17.32 -8.35 -0.66
N MET A 200 16.71 -9.33 0.01
CA MET A 200 17.45 -10.25 0.87
C MET A 200 18.59 -10.96 0.13
N PRO A 201 18.37 -11.57 -1.06
CA PRO A 201 19.45 -12.25 -1.78
C PRO A 201 20.60 -11.32 -2.16
N TYR A 202 20.30 -10.06 -2.51
CA TYR A 202 21.32 -9.07 -2.85
C TYR A 202 22.16 -8.69 -1.62
N LEU A 203 21.49 -8.43 -0.49
CA LEU A 203 22.14 -8.05 0.77
C LEU A 203 23.05 -9.15 1.29
N GLU A 204 22.63 -10.41 1.22
CA GLU A 204 23.46 -11.53 1.68
C GLU A 204 24.77 -11.64 0.93
N VAL A 205 24.75 -11.52 -0.41
CA VAL A 205 25.97 -11.56 -1.23
C VAL A 205 26.84 -10.34 -0.92
N LYS A 206 26.23 -9.15 -0.84
CA LYS A 206 26.94 -7.91 -0.54
C LYS A 206 27.64 -7.96 0.83
N MET A 207 26.93 -8.39 1.87
CA MET A 207 27.44 -8.39 3.25
C MET A 207 28.39 -9.58 3.52
N SER A 208 28.22 -10.70 2.82
CA SER A 208 29.16 -11.82 2.88
C SER A 208 30.49 -11.50 2.17
N ASN A 209 30.46 -10.59 1.18
CA ASN A 209 31.66 -10.18 0.45
C ASN A 209 31.62 -8.70 0.06
N ASN A 210 32.04 -7.84 0.98
CA ASN A 210 32.05 -6.38 0.83
C ASN A 210 32.92 -5.86 -0.33
N THR A 211 33.72 -6.71 -0.99
CA THR A 211 34.55 -6.32 -2.15
C THR A 211 33.86 -6.54 -3.49
N MET A 212 32.74 -7.25 -3.53
CA MET A 212 32.02 -7.49 -4.78
C MET A 212 31.39 -6.22 -5.31
N THR A 213 31.58 -5.96 -6.60
CA THR A 213 30.91 -4.85 -7.30
C THR A 213 29.44 -5.18 -7.54
N HIS A 214 28.61 -4.13 -7.71
CA HIS A 214 27.20 -4.28 -8.05
C HIS A 214 26.98 -5.21 -9.26
N GLU A 215 27.75 -5.02 -10.33
CA GLU A 215 27.70 -5.85 -11.54
C GLU A 215 27.97 -7.34 -11.26
N ALA A 216 28.93 -7.63 -10.38
CA ALA A 216 29.25 -9.01 -10.00
C ALA A 216 28.13 -9.66 -9.19
N ILE A 217 27.49 -8.90 -8.29
CA ILE A 217 26.34 -9.37 -7.50
C ILE A 217 25.14 -9.63 -8.41
N THR A 218 24.79 -8.69 -9.28
CA THR A 218 23.68 -8.84 -10.23
C THR A 218 23.86 -10.07 -11.12
N LYS A 219 25.09 -10.31 -11.63
CA LYS A 219 25.40 -11.52 -12.40
C LYS A 219 25.25 -12.80 -11.58
N HIS A 220 25.66 -12.78 -10.32
CA HIS A 220 25.49 -13.89 -9.39
C HIS A 220 24.00 -14.20 -9.18
N LEU A 221 23.18 -13.19 -8.88
CA LEU A 221 21.74 -13.33 -8.65
C LEU A 221 21.01 -13.89 -9.88
N ASN A 222 21.32 -13.38 -11.08
CA ASN A 222 20.74 -13.88 -12.33
C ASN A 222 21.05 -15.36 -12.56
N THR A 223 22.31 -15.77 -12.30
CA THR A 223 22.72 -17.17 -12.44
C THR A 223 22.01 -18.08 -11.44
N THR A 224 21.87 -17.63 -10.19
CA THR A 224 21.17 -18.37 -9.12
C THR A 224 19.67 -18.46 -9.39
N ALA A 225 19.06 -17.39 -9.93
CA ALA A 225 17.65 -17.37 -10.31
C ALA A 225 17.32 -18.40 -11.40
N SER A 226 18.19 -18.55 -12.42
CA SER A 226 18.01 -19.53 -13.50
C SER A 226 18.15 -20.98 -13.03
N ASN A 227 18.97 -21.25 -12.02
CA ASN A 227 19.29 -22.60 -11.57
C ASN A 227 18.34 -23.18 -10.49
N ASN A 228 17.33 -22.42 -10.03
CA ASN A 228 16.40 -22.80 -8.94
C ASN A 228 17.07 -23.31 -7.64
N ASN A 229 18.37 -23.06 -7.47
CA ASN A 229 19.18 -23.58 -6.36
C ASN A 229 19.24 -22.53 -5.25
N LEU A 230 18.11 -22.30 -4.58
CA LEU A 230 18.06 -21.52 -3.35
C LEU A 230 18.47 -22.46 -2.19
N LYS A 231 19.76 -22.79 -2.07
CA LYS A 231 20.25 -23.46 -0.87
C LYS A 231 20.10 -22.50 0.31
N ALA A 232 19.63 -23.04 1.44
CA ALA A 232 19.39 -22.32 2.70
C ALA A 232 20.54 -21.36 3.00
N GLN A 233 20.26 -20.08 2.78
CA GLN A 233 21.19 -18.99 3.02
C GLN A 233 21.28 -18.76 4.53
N LEU A 234 22.49 -18.45 5.00
CA LEU A 234 22.73 -18.11 6.40
C LEU A 234 21.80 -16.95 6.75
N PRO A 235 21.00 -17.05 7.83
CA PRO A 235 20.09 -15.98 8.13
C PRO A 235 20.89 -14.74 8.51
N LEU A 236 20.80 -13.66 7.73
CA LEU A 236 21.63 -12.44 7.89
C LEU A 236 21.66 -11.91 9.33
N HIS A 237 20.54 -12.03 10.03
CA HIS A 237 20.33 -11.63 11.42
C HIS A 237 21.02 -12.55 12.46
N GLU A 238 21.38 -13.78 12.08
CA GLU A 238 22.24 -14.65 12.89
C GLU A 238 23.72 -14.30 12.72
N ALA A 239 24.10 -13.75 11.55
CA ALA A 239 25.48 -13.43 11.20
C ALA A 239 25.87 -11.98 11.51
N PHE A 240 24.93 -11.04 11.51
CA PHE A 240 25.19 -9.61 11.66
C PHE A 240 24.21 -8.94 12.65
N PRO A 241 24.64 -7.91 13.40
CA PRO A 241 23.73 -7.13 14.24
C PRO A 241 22.66 -6.38 13.45
N ASP A 242 21.44 -6.29 13.99
CA ASP A 242 20.30 -5.56 13.39
C ASP A 242 20.67 -4.13 12.94
N SER A 243 21.49 -3.42 13.72
CA SER A 243 21.91 -2.05 13.40
C SER A 243 22.76 -1.98 12.13
N THR A 244 23.61 -2.98 11.87
CA THR A 244 24.48 -3.03 10.69
C THR A 244 23.66 -3.31 9.45
N ILE A 245 22.76 -4.30 9.53
CA ILE A 245 21.82 -4.64 8.45
C ILE A 245 20.98 -3.41 8.12
N HIS A 246 20.47 -2.71 9.13
CA HIS A 246 19.69 -1.49 8.94
C HIS A 246 20.47 -0.42 8.17
N THR A 247 21.68 -0.07 8.60
CA THR A 247 22.50 0.94 7.93
C THR A 247 22.83 0.55 6.49
N ASP A 248 23.18 -0.71 6.23
CA ASP A 248 23.50 -1.16 4.87
C ASP A 248 22.29 -1.18 3.94
N VAL A 249 21.12 -1.57 4.46
CA VAL A 249 19.84 -1.45 3.75
C VAL A 249 19.56 0.00 3.41
N GLN A 250 19.69 0.92 4.36
CA GLN A 250 19.42 2.35 4.12
C GLN A 250 20.35 2.94 3.05
N ASN A 251 21.64 2.64 3.14
CA ASN A 251 22.63 3.09 2.16
C ASN A 251 22.33 2.53 0.76
N LEU A 252 21.95 1.25 0.68
CA LEU A 252 21.56 0.63 -0.58
C LEU A 252 20.31 1.29 -1.17
N LEU A 253 19.26 1.49 -0.38
CA LEU A 253 18.03 2.15 -0.82
C LEU A 253 18.29 3.57 -1.32
N ASN A 254 19.10 4.35 -0.62
CA ASN A 254 19.47 5.68 -1.06
C ASN A 254 20.24 5.65 -2.40
N SER A 255 21.16 4.70 -2.56
CA SER A 255 21.88 4.49 -3.82
C SER A 255 20.93 4.12 -4.97
N ILE A 256 19.92 3.28 -4.72
CA ILE A 256 18.92 2.90 -5.73
C ILE A 256 18.08 4.11 -6.12
N ARG A 257 17.56 4.88 -5.15
CA ARG A 257 16.80 6.11 -5.41
C ARG A 257 17.59 7.09 -6.27
N GLN A 258 18.86 7.30 -5.93
CA GLN A 258 19.73 8.21 -6.66
C GLN A 258 19.98 7.70 -8.10
N LYS A 259 20.29 6.40 -8.28
CA LYS A 259 20.46 5.79 -9.60
C LYS A 259 19.20 5.92 -10.48
N VAL A 260 18.02 5.68 -9.91
CA VAL A 260 16.74 5.88 -10.62
C VAL A 260 16.58 7.33 -11.06
N LYS A 261 16.87 8.29 -10.17
CA LYS A 261 16.77 9.72 -10.46
C LYS A 261 17.76 10.17 -11.52
N ASP A 262 19.01 9.72 -11.45
CA ASP A 262 20.07 10.11 -12.39
C ASP A 262 19.80 9.59 -13.80
N ILE A 263 19.28 8.36 -13.93
CA ILE A 263 19.02 7.74 -15.24
C ILE A 263 17.70 8.22 -15.84
N THR A 264 16.63 8.27 -15.04
CA THR A 264 15.27 8.50 -15.57
C THR A 264 14.78 9.93 -15.42
N GLY A 265 15.40 10.70 -14.51
CA GLY A 265 14.92 12.00 -14.04
C GLY A 265 13.78 11.91 -13.01
N LEU A 266 13.25 10.71 -12.74
CA LEU A 266 12.11 10.51 -11.86
C LEU A 266 12.54 10.24 -10.42
N SER A 267 11.77 10.74 -9.46
CA SER A 267 11.97 10.42 -8.04
C SER A 267 11.08 9.25 -7.63
N CYS A 268 11.59 8.41 -6.74
CA CYS A 268 10.86 7.30 -6.16
C CYS A 268 11.03 7.26 -4.64
N ARG A 269 10.06 6.63 -3.99
CA ARG A 269 10.10 6.21 -2.59
C ARG A 269 10.34 4.71 -2.55
N LEU A 270 11.22 4.30 -1.64
CA LEU A 270 11.54 2.90 -1.36
C LEU A 270 11.25 2.67 0.12
N GLU A 271 10.19 1.92 0.42
CA GLU A 271 9.64 1.83 1.77
C GLU A 271 9.26 0.37 2.07
N LEU A 272 9.33 -0.08 3.33
CA LEU A 272 8.68 -1.37 3.66
C LEU A 272 7.15 -1.19 3.58
N PRO A 273 6.36 -2.21 3.19
CA PRO A 273 4.95 -2.05 2.81
C PRO A 273 4.05 -1.25 3.77
N ILE A 274 4.30 -1.36 5.08
CA ILE A 274 3.51 -0.71 6.15
C ILE A 274 4.27 0.48 6.78
N ALA A 275 5.60 0.45 6.69
CA ALA A 275 6.53 1.47 7.18
C ALA A 275 6.43 2.80 6.42
N SER A 276 6.01 2.73 5.15
CA SER A 276 5.82 3.85 4.21
C SER A 276 5.10 5.05 4.80
N ASP A 277 4.12 4.81 5.68
CA ASP A 277 3.29 5.86 6.27
C ASP A 277 3.83 6.42 7.59
N PHE A 278 4.77 5.74 8.27
CA PHE A 278 5.19 6.09 9.64
C PHE A 278 6.27 7.17 9.70
N ASN A 279 7.21 7.17 8.73
CA ASN A 279 8.30 8.15 8.71
C ASN A 279 8.23 9.08 7.49
N LYS A 280 7.03 9.51 7.06
CA LYS A 280 6.90 10.53 6.01
C LYS A 280 7.57 11.85 6.42
N PRO A 281 8.16 12.62 5.48
CA PRO A 281 8.18 12.41 4.03
C PRO A 281 9.40 11.65 3.46
N ASP A 282 10.43 11.34 4.27
CA ASP A 282 11.72 10.80 3.77
C ASP A 282 12.29 9.63 4.58
N GLY A 283 11.51 9.06 5.49
CA GLY A 283 12.03 8.10 6.45
C GLY A 283 11.68 6.66 6.11
N GLN A 284 12.71 5.84 6.25
CA GLN A 284 12.66 4.40 6.15
C GLN A 284 12.36 3.86 7.56
N TYR A 285 11.59 2.79 7.67
CA TYR A 285 11.32 2.15 8.96
C TYR A 285 11.58 0.66 8.80
N PHE A 286 12.45 0.10 9.63
CA PHE A 286 12.80 -1.31 9.64
C PHE A 286 11.98 -2.02 10.72
N VAL A 287 11.27 -3.07 10.32
CA VAL A 287 10.60 -3.96 11.26
C VAL A 287 11.59 -5.07 11.57
N GLY A 288 11.99 -5.17 12.84
CA GLY A 288 12.93 -6.19 13.29
C GLY A 288 12.42 -7.60 12.97
N PRO A 289 13.33 -8.57 12.83
CA PRO A 289 12.99 -9.80 12.16
C PRO A 289 12.33 -10.83 13.12
N THR A 290 12.30 -10.58 14.42
CA THR A 290 11.61 -11.48 15.37
C THR A 290 10.09 -11.34 15.32
N GLU A 291 9.36 -12.41 15.64
CA GLU A 291 7.89 -12.36 15.73
C GLU A 291 7.43 -11.26 16.70
N GLN A 292 8.13 -11.09 17.83
CA GLN A 292 7.79 -10.05 18.80
C GLN A 292 7.96 -8.65 18.21
N GLN A 293 9.07 -8.35 17.53
CA GLN A 293 9.28 -7.04 16.89
C GLN A 293 8.23 -6.75 15.82
N ILE A 294 7.81 -7.76 15.06
CA ILE A 294 6.72 -7.63 14.08
C ILE A 294 5.39 -7.35 14.78
N GLN A 295 5.07 -8.07 15.85
CA GLN A 295 3.84 -7.82 16.61
C GLN A 295 3.84 -6.44 17.27
N ASP A 296 4.94 -6.04 17.89
CA ASP A 296 5.12 -4.72 18.52
C ASP A 296 4.92 -3.59 17.52
N PHE A 297 5.37 -3.78 16.28
CA PHE A 297 5.16 -2.85 15.20
C PHE A 297 3.71 -2.85 14.69
N VAL A 298 3.12 -4.03 14.45
CA VAL A 298 1.82 -4.16 13.76
C VAL A 298 0.65 -3.85 14.68
N GLN A 299 0.67 -4.28 15.94
CA GLN A 299 -0.43 -4.12 16.89
C GLN A 299 -0.97 -2.69 17.08
N PRO A 300 -0.12 -1.64 17.23
CA PRO A 300 -0.60 -0.27 17.45
C PRO A 300 -1.18 0.41 16.19
N ILE A 301 -0.98 -0.16 15.01
CA ILE A 301 -1.39 0.42 13.72
C ILE A 301 -2.91 0.45 13.63
N THR A 302 -3.47 1.53 13.06
CA THR A 302 -4.92 1.59 12.77
C THR A 302 -5.26 0.70 11.59
N ILE A 303 -6.40 0.00 11.65
CA ILE A 303 -6.80 -0.94 10.59
C ILE A 303 -6.94 -0.26 9.22
N ARG A 304 -7.15 1.05 9.16
CA ARG A 304 -7.27 1.80 7.91
C ARG A 304 -5.97 1.90 7.12
N LYS A 305 -4.83 1.78 7.81
CA LYS A 305 -3.50 1.69 7.19
C LYS A 305 -3.25 0.31 6.58
N VAL A 306 -4.10 -0.66 6.89
CA VAL A 306 -4.03 -1.97 6.26
C VAL A 306 -4.58 -1.89 4.83
N ASN A 307 -3.74 -1.83 3.79
CA ASN A 307 -4.11 -2.10 2.39
C ASN A 307 -5.01 -3.37 2.27
N GLY A 308 -6.11 -3.24 1.52
CA GLY A 308 -7.25 -4.14 1.54
C GLY A 308 -8.38 -3.72 2.49
N ILE A 309 -8.11 -2.93 3.53
CA ILE A 309 -9.11 -2.34 4.43
C ILE A 309 -9.44 -0.92 3.96
N GLY A 310 -10.42 -0.85 3.06
CA GLY A 310 -11.04 0.41 2.62
C GLY A 310 -12.00 1.01 3.67
N ARG A 311 -12.50 2.22 3.41
CA ARG A 311 -13.42 2.94 4.31
C ARG A 311 -14.67 2.13 4.71
N VAL A 312 -15.21 1.34 3.79
CA VAL A 312 -16.41 0.51 4.05
C VAL A 312 -16.07 -0.63 5.02
N MET A 313 -14.93 -1.31 4.82
CA MET A 313 -14.48 -2.38 5.71
C MET A 313 -14.12 -1.83 7.09
N GLU A 314 -13.37 -0.72 7.16
CA GLU A 314 -13.06 0.00 8.40
C GLU A 314 -14.34 0.34 9.18
N LYS A 315 -15.30 1.00 8.51
CA LYS A 315 -16.60 1.36 9.11
C LYS A 315 -17.38 0.13 9.58
N THR A 316 -17.29 -0.98 8.85
CA THR A 316 -17.97 -2.23 9.22
C THR A 316 -17.32 -2.89 10.43
N LEU A 317 -15.99 -3.02 10.46
CA LEU A 317 -15.24 -3.60 11.57
C LEU A 317 -15.41 -2.78 12.86
N TYR A 318 -15.25 -1.46 12.77
CA TYR A 318 -15.52 -0.55 13.87
C TYR A 318 -16.98 -0.61 14.29
N GLY A 319 -17.89 -0.52 13.32
CA GLY A 319 -19.32 -0.51 13.56
C GLY A 319 -19.78 -1.75 14.30
N VAL A 320 -19.40 -2.95 13.87
CA VAL A 320 -19.89 -4.22 14.42
C VAL A 320 -19.17 -4.64 15.70
N CYS A 321 -17.84 -4.57 15.72
CA CYS A 321 -17.01 -5.15 16.79
C CYS A 321 -16.19 -4.14 17.59
N GLY A 322 -16.24 -2.84 17.24
CA GLY A 322 -15.43 -1.81 17.90
C GLY A 322 -13.94 -1.90 17.58
N ILE A 323 -13.58 -2.49 16.43
CA ILE A 323 -12.19 -2.71 16.02
C ILE A 323 -11.64 -1.41 15.38
N GLU A 324 -10.56 -0.87 15.95
CA GLU A 324 -9.87 0.32 15.43
C GLU A 324 -8.42 0.03 15.05
N LYS A 325 -7.75 -0.83 15.82
CA LYS A 325 -6.34 -1.18 15.66
C LYS A 325 -6.17 -2.62 15.21
N VAL A 326 -4.98 -2.93 14.69
CA VAL A 326 -4.65 -4.30 14.26
C VAL A 326 -4.67 -5.27 15.44
N LYS A 327 -4.27 -4.83 16.65
CA LYS A 327 -4.44 -5.63 17.86
C LYS A 327 -5.88 -6.11 18.06
N ASP A 328 -6.86 -5.23 17.83
CA ASP A 328 -8.28 -5.55 18.01
C ASP A 328 -8.74 -6.64 17.01
N LEU A 329 -8.10 -6.75 15.84
CA LEU A 329 -8.35 -7.84 14.90
C LEU A 329 -7.98 -9.20 15.50
N PHE A 330 -6.90 -9.27 16.28
CA PHE A 330 -6.49 -10.48 16.98
C PHE A 330 -7.42 -10.76 18.17
N ASP A 331 -7.71 -9.73 18.97
CA ASP A 331 -8.56 -9.86 20.16
C ASP A 331 -10.01 -10.25 19.82
N LYS A 332 -10.49 -9.87 18.62
CA LYS A 332 -11.84 -10.16 18.11
C LYS A 332 -11.87 -11.19 16.98
N ARG A 333 -10.82 -12.03 16.88
CA ARG A 333 -10.67 -13.01 15.79
C ARG A 333 -11.82 -14.02 15.71
N ALA A 334 -12.41 -14.41 16.86
CA ALA A 334 -13.59 -15.28 16.89
C ALA A 334 -14.82 -14.64 16.25
N GLU A 335 -15.12 -13.39 16.60
CA GLU A 335 -16.21 -12.61 16.00
C GLU A 335 -16.01 -12.42 14.51
N ILE A 336 -14.78 -12.10 14.09
CA ILE A 336 -14.43 -11.95 12.68
C ILE A 336 -14.68 -13.24 11.91
N GLN A 337 -14.22 -14.38 12.44
CA GLN A 337 -14.37 -15.69 11.79
C GLN A 337 -15.84 -16.10 11.66
N TYR A 338 -16.69 -15.70 12.60
CA TYR A 338 -18.13 -15.96 12.58
C TYR A 338 -18.90 -15.04 11.63
N LEU A 339 -18.55 -13.75 11.59
CA LEU A 339 -19.33 -12.72 10.89
C LEU A 339 -19.00 -12.61 9.40
N PHE A 340 -17.74 -12.80 9.03
CA PHE A 340 -17.24 -12.58 7.67
C PHE A 340 -17.11 -13.88 6.89
N LYS A 341 -17.07 -13.76 5.56
CA LYS A 341 -16.79 -14.91 4.68
C LYS A 341 -15.36 -15.41 4.93
N PRO A 342 -15.08 -16.73 4.73
CA PRO A 342 -13.76 -17.31 5.02
C PRO A 342 -12.58 -16.56 4.40
N ALA A 343 -12.68 -16.12 3.14
CA ALA A 343 -11.61 -15.37 2.48
C ALA A 343 -11.26 -14.04 3.21
N THR A 344 -12.28 -13.29 3.62
CA THR A 344 -12.11 -12.03 4.35
C THR A 344 -11.61 -12.28 5.77
N ALA A 345 -12.15 -13.27 6.46
CA ALA A 345 -11.72 -13.62 7.82
C ALA A 345 -10.25 -14.07 7.83
N ASN A 346 -9.84 -14.94 6.90
CA ASN A 346 -8.46 -15.37 6.75
C ASN A 346 -7.52 -14.22 6.38
N PHE A 347 -7.97 -13.25 5.59
CA PHE A 347 -7.20 -12.03 5.32
C PHE A 347 -6.99 -11.20 6.59
N LEU A 348 -8.04 -10.93 7.36
CA LEU A 348 -7.96 -10.14 8.59
C LEU A 348 -7.13 -10.85 9.67
N LEU A 349 -7.21 -12.18 9.75
CA LEU A 349 -6.38 -12.99 10.65
C LEU A 349 -4.89 -12.93 10.27
N ARG A 350 -4.56 -13.02 8.98
CA ARG A 350 -3.17 -12.86 8.51
C ARG A 350 -2.65 -11.45 8.80
N ALA A 351 -3.47 -10.43 8.58
CA ALA A 351 -3.12 -9.05 8.90
C ALA A 351 -2.88 -8.84 10.41
N SER A 352 -3.64 -9.51 11.28
CA SER A 352 -3.49 -9.37 12.74
C SER A 352 -2.19 -9.92 13.31
N ILE A 353 -1.58 -10.91 12.63
CA ILE A 353 -0.29 -11.51 13.01
C ILE A 353 0.89 -11.00 12.18
N GLY A 354 0.66 -10.05 11.27
CA GLY A 354 1.70 -9.54 10.36
C GLY A 354 2.25 -10.62 9.41
N TYR A 355 1.37 -11.45 8.86
CA TYR A 355 1.73 -12.48 7.88
C TYR A 355 1.22 -12.13 6.48
N SER A 356 2.04 -12.40 5.46
CA SER A 356 1.66 -12.33 4.05
C SER A 356 2.09 -13.57 3.28
N ASP A 357 1.26 -13.92 2.29
CA ASP A 357 1.48 -15.08 1.43
C ASP A 357 2.31 -14.67 0.21
N CYS A 358 3.63 -14.86 0.30
CA CYS A 358 4.58 -14.47 -0.74
C CYS A 358 4.52 -15.35 -2.01
N ASN A 359 3.82 -16.49 -1.99
CA ASN A 359 3.85 -17.50 -3.06
C ASN A 359 2.65 -17.47 -4.01
N LYS A 360 1.51 -16.89 -3.64
CA LYS A 360 0.28 -16.92 -4.47
C LYS A 360 0.36 -16.21 -5.82
N HIS A 361 1.39 -15.42 -6.08
CA HIS A 361 1.56 -14.72 -7.36
C HIS A 361 2.20 -15.56 -8.47
N ARG A 362 2.58 -16.82 -8.21
CA ARG A 362 3.27 -17.66 -9.21
C ARG A 362 2.36 -18.27 -10.28
N GLU A 363 1.05 -18.36 -10.03
CA GLU A 363 0.13 -19.07 -10.94
C GLU A 363 -0.74 -18.11 -11.79
N ASP A 364 -1.16 -16.96 -11.25
CA ASP A 364 -2.16 -16.11 -11.92
C ASP A 364 -1.59 -15.12 -12.97
N SER A 365 -0.27 -15.09 -13.20
CA SER A 365 0.34 -14.16 -14.18
C SER A 365 0.41 -14.72 -15.61
N LEU A 366 -0.22 -15.87 -15.86
CA LEU A 366 -0.31 -16.51 -17.18
C LEU A 366 -1.72 -16.55 -17.78
N GLU A 367 -2.72 -15.95 -17.13
CA GLU A 367 -4.06 -15.85 -17.71
C GLU A 367 -4.19 -14.51 -18.47
N GLU A 368 -4.39 -14.63 -19.79
CA GLU A 368 -4.66 -13.53 -20.71
C GLU A 368 -5.88 -12.71 -20.25
N GLU A 369 -5.84 -11.41 -20.57
CA GLU A 369 -6.87 -10.41 -20.25
C GLU A 369 -8.27 -10.86 -20.72
N ASP A 370 -9.10 -11.33 -19.78
CA ASP A 370 -10.56 -11.25 -19.88
C ASP A 370 -11.09 -10.36 -18.75
N ASP A 371 -12.04 -9.48 -19.10
CA ASP A 371 -12.65 -8.41 -18.31
C ASP A 371 -13.38 -8.88 -17.03
N GLU A 372 -12.65 -9.38 -16.02
CA GLU A 372 -13.17 -9.51 -14.65
C GLU A 372 -12.31 -8.75 -13.63
N ALA A 373 -13.01 -8.17 -12.65
CA ALA A 373 -12.52 -7.16 -11.72
C ALA A 373 -11.19 -7.51 -11.02
N PRO A 374 -10.30 -6.52 -10.77
CA PRO A 374 -9.00 -6.79 -10.17
C PRO A 374 -9.16 -7.40 -8.78
N THR A 375 -8.70 -8.64 -8.63
CA THR A 375 -8.50 -9.25 -7.33
C THR A 375 -7.43 -8.45 -6.59
N ASN A 376 -7.85 -7.73 -5.54
CA ASN A 376 -6.94 -7.01 -4.65
C ASN A 376 -5.94 -7.99 -4.03
N GLN A 377 -4.72 -7.96 -4.57
CA GLN A 377 -3.59 -8.76 -4.17
C GLN A 377 -2.86 -8.04 -3.01
N ASN A 378 -3.04 -8.54 -1.79
CA ASN A 378 -2.59 -7.90 -0.55
C ASN A 378 -1.29 -8.53 -0.02
N ASN A 379 -0.17 -7.78 -0.10
CA ASN A 379 1.08 -8.14 0.56
C ASN A 379 1.32 -7.30 1.84
N TRP A 380 1.69 -7.99 2.92
CA TRP A 380 1.77 -7.52 4.32
C TRP A 380 3.04 -8.06 4.96
N ILE A 381 4.11 -7.28 4.87
CA ILE A 381 5.49 -7.60 5.30
C ILE A 381 6.23 -8.46 4.28
#